data_AF-A0A0C9UBH9-F1
#
_entry.id   AF-A0A0C9UBH9-F1
#
_cell.length_a   1.000
_cell.length_b   1.000
_cell.length_c   1.000
_cell.angle_alpha   90.00
_cell.angle_beta   90.00
_cell.angle_gamma   90.00
#
_symmetry.space_group_name_H-M   'P 1'
#
loop_
_entity.id
_entity.type
_entity.pdbx_description
1 polymer ?
#
loop_
_entity_poly.entity_id
_entity_poly.type
_entity_poly.pdbx_seq_one_letter_code
_entity_poly.pdbx_strand_id
1 'polypeptide(L)'
;MHFALIISALIVFTTVHAADFRDEKGDRLEGKITLPIAFPEASRTCMLILLFCWSIFLSIFWNAGTIIFIMLSGLGAIVGVRFFTQRKADADRRSYLLYNIWLSLAHICLGAGQFQASLIPFLSHPMLQL
;
A
#
# COMPACT_ATOMS: atom_id res chain seq x y z
N MET A 1 7.67 -18.76 5.79
CA MET A 1 8.19 -18.12 4.55
C MET A 1 7.12 -17.85 3.49
N HIS A 2 6.07 -18.67 3.34
CA HIS A 2 5.08 -18.50 2.27
C HIS A 2 4.17 -17.25 2.37
N PHE A 3 3.79 -16.83 3.58
CA PHE A 3 2.86 -15.70 3.76
C PHE A 3 3.41 -14.36 3.27
N ALA A 4 4.71 -14.10 3.49
CA ALA A 4 5.34 -12.86 3.05
C ALA A 4 5.34 -12.72 1.51
N LEU A 5 5.52 -13.83 0.78
CA LEU A 5 5.51 -13.82 -0.68
C LEU A 5 4.12 -13.49 -1.23
N ILE A 6 3.07 -14.08 -0.66
CA ILE A 6 1.68 -13.82 -1.06
C ILE A 6 1.33 -12.35 -0.82
N ILE A 7 1.71 -11.81 0.33
CA ILE A 7 1.45 -10.40 0.69
C ILE A 7 2.18 -9.45 -0.28
N SER A 8 3.46 -9.71 -0.55
CA SER A 8 4.21 -8.92 -1.54
C SER A 8 3.59 -9.00 -2.94
N ALA A 9 3.15 -10.19 -3.39
CA ALA A 9 2.50 -10.35 -4.69
C ALA A 9 1.19 -9.55 -4.78
N LEU A 10 0.37 -9.55 -3.73
CA LEU A 10 -0.87 -8.78 -3.69
C LEU A 10 -0.61 -7.26 -3.63
N ILE A 11 0.45 -6.81 -2.93
CA ILE A 11 0.87 -5.39 -2.95
C ILE A 11 1.35 -4.97 -4.34
N VAL A 12 2.12 -5.82 -5.03
CA VAL A 12 2.54 -5.57 -6.41
C VAL A 12 1.33 -5.49 -7.32
N PHE A 13 0.37 -6.41 -7.19
CA PHE A 13 -0.88 -6.34 -7.95
C PHE A 13 -1.65 -5.04 -7.71
N THR A 14 -1.77 -4.61 -6.45
CA THR A 14 -2.39 -3.33 -6.08
C THR A 14 -1.64 -2.14 -6.68
N THR A 15 -0.31 -2.24 -6.77
CA THR A 15 0.55 -1.20 -7.36
C THR A 15 0.42 -1.12 -8.87
N VAL A 16 0.30 -2.27 -9.56
CA VAL A 16 -0.02 -2.31 -10.99
C VAL A 16 -1.38 -1.67 -11.24
N HIS A 17 -2.38 -2.01 -10.42
CA HIS A 17 -3.70 -1.38 -10.51
C HIS A 17 -3.65 0.14 -10.29
N ALA A 18 -2.82 0.61 -9.35
CA ALA A 18 -2.58 2.04 -9.13
C ALA A 18 -1.88 2.72 -10.33
N ALA A 19 -0.97 2.02 -11.00
CA ALA A 19 -0.24 2.52 -12.16
C ALA A 19 -1.15 2.71 -13.37
N ASP A 20 -2.12 1.83 -13.58
CA ASP A 20 -3.12 1.96 -14.66
C ASP A 20 -3.89 3.29 -14.58
N PHE A 21 -4.15 3.83 -13.38
CA PHE A 21 -4.80 5.15 -13.26
C PHE A 21 -3.94 6.30 -13.74
N ARG A 22 -2.62 6.20 -13.58
CA ARG A 22 -1.69 7.23 -14.06
C ARG A 22 -1.65 7.23 -15.58
N ASP A 23 -1.70 6.05 -16.17
CA ASP A 23 -1.50 5.84 -17.59
C ASP A 23 -2.84 5.96 -18.37
N GLU A 24 -3.98 6.00 -17.67
CA GLU A 24 -5.35 6.26 -18.20
C GLU A 24 -5.41 7.40 -19.22
N LYS A 25 -4.79 8.55 -18.93
CA LYS A 25 -4.81 9.70 -19.85
C LYS A 25 -4.05 9.41 -21.14
N GLY A 26 -2.96 8.65 -21.08
CA GLY A 26 -2.18 8.24 -22.23
C GLY A 26 -2.92 7.17 -23.05
N ASP A 27 -3.46 6.18 -22.36
CA ASP A 27 -4.27 5.11 -22.96
C ASP A 27 -5.52 5.66 -23.65
N ARG A 28 -6.16 6.68 -23.07
CA ARG A 28 -7.32 7.36 -23.65
C ARG A 28 -6.96 8.13 -24.93
N LEU A 29 -5.75 8.70 -25.01
CA LEU A 29 -5.25 9.36 -26.21
C LEU A 29 -4.88 8.35 -27.31
N GLU A 30 -4.41 7.16 -26.93
CA GLU A 30 -4.14 6.05 -27.84
C GLU A 30 -5.39 5.22 -28.20
N GLY A 31 -6.54 5.48 -27.57
CA GLY A 31 -7.80 4.76 -27.81
C GLY A 31 -7.87 3.37 -27.17
N LYS A 32 -6.99 3.06 -26.20
CA LYS A 32 -7.01 1.82 -25.44
C LYS A 32 -8.10 1.86 -24.37
N ILE A 33 -8.74 0.71 -24.13
CA ILE A 33 -9.74 0.54 -23.08
C ILE A 33 -9.08 -0.18 -21.90
N THR A 34 -8.68 0.57 -20.88
CA THR A 34 -8.17 0.02 -19.61
C THR A 34 -9.27 0.01 -18.53
N LEU A 35 -9.06 -0.74 -17.45
CA LEU A 35 -9.99 -0.83 -16.31
C LEU A 35 -10.50 0.54 -15.80
N PRO A 36 -9.64 1.56 -15.58
CA PRO A 36 -10.10 2.88 -15.16
C PRO A 36 -10.90 3.64 -16.24
N ILE A 37 -10.71 3.32 -17.53
CA ILE A 37 -11.47 3.90 -18.65
C ILE A 37 -12.85 3.23 -18.76
N ALA A 38 -12.90 1.91 -18.60
CA ALA A 38 -14.15 1.13 -18.67
C ALA A 38 -15.04 1.36 -17.43
N PHE A 39 -14.46 1.42 -16.23
CA PHE A 39 -15.19 1.55 -14.96
C PHE A 39 -14.53 2.54 -13.99
N PRO A 40 -14.60 3.85 -14.27
CA PRO A 40 -13.89 4.88 -13.50
C PRO A 40 -14.31 4.96 -12.03
N GLU A 41 -15.58 4.72 -11.70
CA GLU A 41 -16.08 4.77 -10.31
C GLU A 41 -15.72 3.51 -9.50
N ALA A 42 -15.83 2.34 -10.13
CA ALA A 42 -15.53 1.06 -9.46
C ALA A 42 -14.04 0.92 -9.19
N SER A 43 -13.19 1.29 -10.15
CA SER A 43 -11.74 1.28 -10.01
C SER A 43 -11.31 2.16 -8.82
N ARG A 44 -11.85 3.39 -8.72
CA ARG A 44 -11.52 4.32 -7.62
C ARG A 44 -11.98 3.80 -6.26
N THR A 45 -13.16 3.19 -6.21
CA THR A 45 -13.71 2.59 -4.98
C THR A 45 -12.86 1.39 -4.54
N CYS A 46 -12.44 0.54 -5.48
CA CYS A 46 -11.48 -0.54 -5.20
C CYS A 46 -10.19 -0.01 -4.59
N MET A 47 -9.64 1.09 -5.11
CA MET A 47 -8.40 1.66 -4.60
C MET A 47 -8.54 2.17 -3.16
N LEU A 48 -9.66 2.83 -2.84
CA LEU A 48 -9.98 3.26 -1.47
C LEU A 48 -10.06 2.06 -0.51
N ILE A 49 -10.81 1.02 -0.90
CA ILE A 49 -10.99 -0.18 -0.09
C ILE A 49 -9.65 -0.90 0.10
N LEU A 50 -8.86 -1.08 -0.98
CA LEU A 50 -7.56 -1.74 -0.95
C LEU A 50 -6.59 -1.00 -0.02
N LEU A 51 -6.44 0.31 -0.16
CA LEU A 51 -5.56 1.11 0.72
C LEU A 51 -5.95 1.03 2.19
N PHE A 52 -7.25 1.10 2.48
CA PHE A 52 -7.74 1.02 3.85
C PHE A 52 -7.53 -0.38 4.45
N CYS A 53 -7.90 -1.42 3.70
CA CYS A 53 -7.68 -2.82 4.08
C CYS A 53 -6.20 -3.12 4.30
N TRP A 54 -5.33 -2.67 3.40
CA TRP A 54 -3.89 -2.87 3.53
C TRP A 54 -3.31 -2.18 4.76
N SER A 55 -3.73 -0.95 5.03
CA SER A 55 -3.22 -0.19 6.18
C SER A 55 -3.50 -0.89 7.51
N ILE A 56 -4.70 -1.45 7.66
CA ILE A 56 -5.10 -2.22 8.84
C ILE A 56 -4.38 -3.57 8.87
N PHE A 57 -4.40 -4.30 7.75
CA PHE A 57 -3.83 -5.64 7.65
C PHE A 57 -2.32 -5.66 7.92
N LEU A 58 -1.55 -4.77 7.28
CA LEU A 58 -0.10 -4.65 7.47
C LEU A 58 0.25 -4.34 8.93
N SER A 59 -0.52 -3.43 9.55
CA SER A 59 -0.24 -3.01 10.92
C SER A 59 -0.52 -4.10 11.95
N ILE A 60 -1.62 -4.85 11.79
CA ILE A 60 -1.95 -5.98 12.67
C ILE A 60 -0.96 -7.13 12.45
N PHE A 61 -0.68 -7.48 11.19
CA PHE A 61 0.14 -8.64 10.87
C PHE A 61 1.60 -8.46 11.31
N TRP A 62 2.18 -7.27 11.11
CA TRP A 62 3.56 -6.98 11.53
C TRP A 62 3.69 -6.50 12.98
N ASN A 63 2.58 -6.41 13.73
CA ASN A 63 2.52 -5.78 15.05
C ASN A 63 3.27 -4.43 15.04
N ALA A 64 2.97 -3.63 14.03
CA ALA A 64 3.63 -2.35 13.83
C ALA A 64 3.31 -1.45 15.03
N GLY A 65 4.34 -0.81 15.61
CA GLY A 65 4.14 0.10 16.73
C GLY A 65 3.04 1.13 16.43
N THR A 66 2.33 1.58 17.47
CA THR A 66 1.11 2.41 17.35
C THR A 66 1.30 3.64 16.46
N ILE A 67 2.50 4.23 16.44
CA ILE A 67 2.87 5.37 15.59
C ILE A 67 2.79 5.02 14.09
N ILE A 68 3.34 3.86 13.70
CA ILE A 68 3.36 3.39 12.31
C ILE A 68 1.92 3.06 11.87
N PHE A 69 1.12 2.43 12.74
CA PHE A 69 -0.30 2.18 12.48
C PHE A 69 -1.09 3.47 12.20
N ILE A 70 -0.92 4.49 13.04
CA ILE A 70 -1.61 5.79 12.87
C ILE A 70 -1.18 6.45 11.55
N MET A 71 0.11 6.43 11.23
CA MET A 71 0.63 7.00 9.99
C MET A 71 0.10 6.27 8.75
N LEU A 72 0.19 4.93 8.70
CA LEU A 72 -0.31 4.13 7.59
C LEU A 72 -1.82 4.28 7.42
N SER A 73 -2.59 4.21 8.51
CA SER A 73 -4.05 4.29 8.45
C SER A 73 -4.52 5.70 8.08
N GLY A 74 -3.89 6.74 8.65
CA GLY A 74 -4.20 8.13 8.34
C GLY A 74 -3.86 8.46 6.88
N LEU A 75 -2.67 8.08 6.42
CA LEU A 75 -2.27 8.31 5.04
C LEU A 75 -3.11 7.49 4.05
N GLY A 76 -3.40 6.23 4.35
CA GLY A 76 -4.27 5.37 3.55
C GLY A 76 -5.69 5.93 3.41
N ALA A 77 -6.27 6.42 4.51
CA ALA A 77 -7.58 7.08 4.49
C ALA A 77 -7.57 8.38 3.68
N ILE A 78 -6.55 9.24 3.87
CA ILE A 78 -6.42 10.50 3.13
C ILE A 78 -6.28 10.24 1.62
N VAL A 79 -5.46 9.26 1.23
CA VAL A 79 -5.24 8.89 -0.17
C VAL A 79 -6.50 8.28 -0.77
N GLY A 80 -7.16 7.36 -0.06
CA GLY A 80 -8.43 6.77 -0.49
C GLY A 80 -9.51 7.83 -0.71
N VAL A 81 -9.73 8.71 0.27
CA VAL A 81 -10.72 9.80 0.18
C VAL A 81 -10.37 10.78 -0.94
N ARG A 82 -9.09 11.08 -1.16
CA ARG A 82 -8.66 11.92 -2.30
C ARG A 82 -8.96 11.27 -3.64
N PHE A 83 -8.67 9.98 -3.81
CA PHE A 83 -8.98 9.23 -5.02
C PHE A 83 -10.50 9.17 -5.29
N PHE A 84 -11.31 9.14 -4.23
CA PHE A 84 -12.77 9.13 -4.35
C PHE A 84 -13.35 10.52 -4.71
N THR A 85 -12.83 11.59 -4.10
CA THR A 85 -13.41 12.93 -4.23
C THR A 85 -12.88 13.72 -5.43
N GLN A 86 -11.63 13.51 -5.84
CA GLN A 86 -11.00 14.33 -6.88
C GLN A 86 -11.00 13.61 -8.24
N ARG A 87 -11.91 14.04 -9.12
CA ARG A 87 -12.09 13.46 -10.47
C ARG A 87 -11.21 14.08 -11.57
N LYS A 88 -10.17 14.84 -11.19
CA LYS A 88 -9.30 15.57 -12.14
C LYS A 88 -8.01 14.80 -12.37
N ALA A 89 -7.57 14.68 -13.62
CA ALA A 89 -6.32 13.98 -13.98
C ALA A 89 -5.07 14.52 -13.25
N ASP A 90 -4.98 15.83 -13.00
CA ASP A 90 -3.88 16.41 -12.22
C ASP A 90 -3.93 16.01 -10.74
N ALA A 91 -5.13 15.78 -10.22
CA ALA A 91 -5.33 15.28 -8.86
C ALA A 91 -5.01 13.80 -8.76
N ASP A 92 -5.36 13.00 -9.78
CA ASP A 92 -5.01 11.58 -9.85
C ASP A 92 -3.47 11.38 -9.83
N ARG A 93 -2.72 12.24 -10.53
CA ARG A 93 -1.25 12.24 -10.47
C ARG A 93 -0.71 12.53 -9.06
N ARG A 94 -1.32 13.47 -8.33
CA ARG A 94 -0.94 13.77 -6.93
C ARG A 94 -1.32 12.64 -5.98
N SER A 95 -2.47 12.01 -6.19
CA SER A 95 -2.94 10.87 -5.39
C SER A 95 -2.05 9.65 -5.61
N TYR A 96 -1.57 9.43 -6.84
CA TYR A 96 -0.55 8.41 -7.13
C TYR A 96 0.78 8.68 -6.43
N LEU A 97 1.22 9.95 -6.34
CA LEU A 97 2.42 10.30 -5.59
C LEU A 97 2.26 9.97 -4.09
N LEU A 98 1.10 10.28 -3.52
CA LEU A 98 0.79 9.95 -2.12
C LEU A 98 0.69 8.43 -1.90
N TYR A 99 0.17 7.68 -2.87
CA TYR A 99 0.18 6.21 -2.85
C TYR A 99 1.61 5.67 -2.79
N ASN A 100 2.55 6.24 -3.56
CA ASN A 100 3.95 5.83 -3.49
C ASN A 100 4.57 6.12 -2.12
N ILE A 101 4.22 7.25 -1.48
CA ILE A 101 4.67 7.55 -0.11
C ILE A 101 4.12 6.51 0.87
N TRP A 102 2.84 6.14 0.74
CA TRP A 102 2.22 5.07 1.52
C TRP A 102 2.92 3.72 1.28
N LEU A 103 3.26 3.39 0.03
CA LEU A 103 3.96 2.17 -0.34
C LEU A 103 5.39 2.11 0.25
N SER A 104 6.11 3.24 0.26
CA SER A 104 7.41 3.35 0.92
C SER A 104 7.29 3.09 2.42
N LEU A 105 6.29 3.68 3.09
CA LEU A 105 6.02 3.44 4.51
C LEU A 105 5.65 1.98 4.79
N ALA A 106 4.84 1.35 3.92
CA ALA A 106 4.49 -0.06 4.01
C ALA A 106 5.73 -0.96 3.91
N HIS A 107 6.67 -0.66 3.00
CA HIS A 107 7.94 -1.39 2.91
C HIS A 107 8.84 -1.18 4.12
N ILE A 108 8.91 0.04 4.66
CA ILE A 108 9.66 0.31 5.90
C ILE A 108 9.07 -0.50 7.07
N CYS A 109 7.73 -0.55 7.18
CA CYS A 109 7.04 -1.35 8.18
C CYS A 109 7.35 -2.86 8.03
N LEU A 110 7.34 -3.36 6.79
CA LEU A 110 7.69 -4.73 6.47
C LEU A 110 9.12 -5.05 6.92
N GLY A 111 10.08 -4.19 6.58
CA GLY A 111 11.48 -4.32 6.98
C GLY A 111 11.68 -4.26 8.49
N ALA A 112 11.00 -3.34 9.17
CA ALA A 112 11.08 -3.18 10.62
C ALA A 112 10.60 -4.43 11.37
N GLY A 113 9.48 -5.04 10.97
CA GLY A 113 9.03 -6.26 11.63
C GLY A 113 9.85 -7.51 11.26
N GLN A 114 10.48 -7.57 10.07
CA GLN A 114 11.47 -8.62 9.80
C GLN A 114 12.71 -8.49 10.70
N PHE A 115 13.18 -7.26 10.92
CA PHE A 115 14.29 -6.99 11.84
C PHE A 115 13.93 -7.41 13.27
N GLN A 116 12.75 -7.06 13.76
CA GLN A 116 12.26 -7.49 15.07
C GLN A 116 12.19 -9.02 15.19
N ALA A 117 11.66 -9.70 14.17
CA ALA A 117 11.58 -11.17 14.14
C ALA A 117 12.96 -11.85 14.15
N SER A 118 13.99 -11.21 13.58
CA SER A 118 15.37 -11.72 13.59
C SER A 118 16.12 -11.49 14.90
N LEU A 119 15.73 -10.47 15.69
CA LEU A 119 16.40 -10.11 16.94
C LEU A 119 15.94 -10.95 18.14
N ILE A 120 14.67 -11.38 18.15
CA ILE A 120 14.07 -12.19 19.22
C ILE A 120 14.85 -13.48 19.50
N PRO A 121 15.24 -14.31 18.50
CA PRO A 121 16.04 -15.51 18.76
C PRO A 121 17.47 -15.23 19.24
N PHE A 122 18.03 -14.04 18.97
CA PHE A 122 19.37 -13.65 19.44
C PHE A 122 19.37 -13.23 20.91
N LEU A 123 18.31 -12.53 21.36
CA LEU A 123 18.16 -12.10 22.76
C LEU A 123 17.62 -13.22 23.68
N SER A 124 17.02 -14.28 23.13
CA SER A 124 16.47 -15.40 23.90
C SER A 124 17.46 -16.55 24.14
N HIS A 125 18.72 -16.45 23.67
CA HIS A 125 19.76 -17.44 23.99
C HIS A 125 20.52 -17.01 25.26
N PRO A 126 20.31 -17.66 26.41
CA PRO A 126 21.12 -17.46 27.60
C PRO A 126 22.44 -18.24 27.42
N MET A 127 23.37 -17.73 26.61
CA MET A 127 24.69 -18.35 26.43
C MET A 127 25.87 -17.39 26.66
N LEU A 128 25.71 -16.49 27.64
CA LEU A 128 26.83 -15.82 28.32
C LEU A 128 26.51 -15.70 29.83
N GLN A 129 26.18 -16.82 30.46
CA GLN A 129 26.31 -17.02 31.91
C GLN A 129 27.38 -18.07 32.23
N LEU A 130 28.54 -17.98 31.57
CA LEU A 130 29.80 -18.58 32.02
C LEU A 130 30.96 -17.86 31.33
#